data_AF-A0A2T6C1V0-F1
#
_entry.id   AF-A0A2T6C1V0-F1
#
_cell.length_a   1.000
_cell.length_b   1.000
_cell.length_c   1.000
_cell.angle_alpha   90.00
_cell.angle_beta   90.00
_cell.angle_gamma   90.00
#
_symmetry.space_group_name_H-M   'P 1'
#
loop_
_entity.id
_entity.type
_entity.pdbx_description
1 polymer ?
#
loop_
_entity_poly.entity_id
_entity_poly.type
_entity_poly.pdbx_seq_one_letter_code
_entity_poly.pdbx_strand_id
1 'polypeptide(L)'
;MLAIWTDDFELTFNTYVRPLEFLQLFGITLLLLIVLRITVSIFRRYKINSLRKRIKVSIIITLLVSSFYYISYGYHIYLNRIANADIRAGVLKKLVTSSISFKGYSIKNLTAEEYLEIARKTWFPKLPHDAENINLAYYYDGFLPDYTFFLEYYVPRNPKLEIINYKDETFSKTQTIERVGTRFKVNYSERLW
;
A
#
# COMPACT_ATOMS: atom_id res chain seq x y z
N MET A 1 19.09 -8.75 6.60
CA MET A 1 18.97 -7.46 5.89
C MET A 1 17.51 -7.12 5.57
N LEU A 2 16.73 -7.94 4.85
CA LEU A 2 15.31 -7.65 4.51
C LEU A 2 14.39 -7.22 5.68
N ALA A 3 14.56 -7.76 6.89
CA ALA A 3 13.74 -7.40 8.06
C ALA A 3 13.93 -5.96 8.59
N ILE A 4 14.99 -5.27 8.15
CA ILE A 4 15.23 -3.87 8.52
C ILE A 4 14.37 -2.92 7.66
N TRP A 5 13.92 -3.40 6.50
CA TRP A 5 13.33 -2.57 5.45
C TRP A 5 11.80 -2.58 5.50
N THR A 6 11.20 -3.75 5.66
CA THR A 6 9.74 -3.91 5.75
C THR A 6 9.29 -4.01 7.20
N ASP A 7 8.23 -3.30 7.60
CA ASP A 7 7.59 -3.47 8.91
C ASP A 7 6.52 -4.58 8.88
N ASP A 8 6.13 -5.09 10.06
CA ASP A 8 5.14 -6.17 10.17
C ASP A 8 3.77 -5.77 9.62
N PHE A 9 3.45 -4.48 9.67
CA PHE A 9 2.25 -3.91 9.09
C PHE A 9 2.25 -4.09 7.57
N GLU A 10 3.29 -3.66 6.87
CA GLU A 10 3.38 -3.80 5.41
C GLU A 10 3.37 -5.26 4.97
N LEU A 11 3.98 -6.16 5.74
CA LEU A 11 3.93 -7.59 5.44
C LEU A 11 2.54 -8.19 5.61
N THR A 12 1.77 -7.69 6.58
CA THR A 12 0.40 -8.15 6.84
C THR A 12 -0.55 -7.74 5.72
N PHE A 13 -0.45 -6.49 5.26
CA PHE A 13 -1.41 -5.92 4.30
C PHE A 13 -0.93 -5.94 2.84
N ASN A 14 0.36 -6.16 2.59
CA ASN A 14 0.94 -6.24 1.25
C ASN A 14 2.06 -7.28 1.18
N THR A 15 1.70 -8.53 0.93
CA THR A 15 2.64 -9.64 0.73
C THR A 15 3.64 -9.40 -0.41
N TYR A 16 3.27 -8.57 -1.40
CA TYR A 16 4.11 -8.25 -2.56
C TYR A 16 5.10 -7.09 -2.32
N VAL A 17 5.14 -6.50 -1.12
CA VAL A 17 6.03 -5.37 -0.83
C VAL A 17 7.51 -5.73 -1.11
N ARG A 18 7.97 -6.89 -0.65
CA ARG A 18 9.37 -7.35 -0.85
C ARG A 18 9.74 -7.59 -2.32
N PRO A 19 8.97 -8.36 -3.11
CA PRO A 19 9.29 -8.54 -4.53
C PRO A 19 9.16 -7.23 -5.33
N LEU A 20 8.25 -6.33 -4.96
CA LEU A 20 8.14 -5.00 -5.59
C LEU A 20 9.37 -4.14 -5.29
N GLU A 21 9.86 -4.11 -4.04
CA GLU A 21 11.10 -3.41 -3.69
C GLU A 21 12.30 -3.97 -4.45
N PHE A 22 12.38 -5.30 -4.60
CA PHE A 22 13.40 -5.92 -5.43
C PHE A 22 13.30 -5.48 -6.89
N LEU A 23 12.10 -5.48 -7.47
CA LEU A 23 11.86 -5.01 -8.84
C LEU A 23 12.25 -3.54 -9.00
N GLN A 24 12.00 -2.69 -8.00
CA GLN A 24 12.42 -1.29 -8.01
C GLN A 24 13.95 -1.16 -8.07
N LEU A 25 14.71 -1.94 -7.29
CA LEU A 25 16.17 -1.94 -7.36
C LEU A 25 16.67 -2.35 -8.75
N PHE A 26 16.06 -3.37 -9.36
CA PHE A 26 16.35 -3.75 -10.76
C PHE A 26 16.00 -2.64 -11.75
N GLY A 27 14.85 -1.98 -11.57
CA GLY A 27 14.44 -0.85 -12.39
C GLY A 27 15.41 0.33 -12.31
N ILE A 28 15.90 0.66 -11.11
CA ILE A 28 16.87 1.74 -10.88
C ILE A 28 18.19 1.45 -11.59
N THR A 29 18.71 0.22 -11.45
CA THR A 29 19.96 -0.17 -12.10
C THR A 29 19.83 -0.12 -13.62
N LEU A 30 18.72 -0.60 -14.18
CA LEU A 30 18.43 -0.53 -15.61
C LEU A 30 18.33 0.93 -16.11
N LEU A 31 17.64 1.80 -15.36
CA LEU A 31 17.53 3.21 -15.69
C LEU A 31 18.90 3.90 -15.67
N LEU A 32 19.75 3.56 -14.70
CA LEU A 32 21.11 4.10 -14.59
C LEU A 32 21.97 3.68 -15.79
N LEU A 33 21.84 2.45 -16.28
CA LEU A 33 22.48 2.00 -17.52
C LEU A 33 22.01 2.79 -18.74
N ILE A 34 20.72 3.09 -18.84
CA ILE A 34 20.14 3.91 -19.93
C ILE A 34 20.73 5.32 -19.88
N VAL A 35 20.77 5.95 -18.70
CA VAL A 35 21.34 7.29 -18.50
C VAL A 35 22.83 7.30 -18.87
N LEU A 36 23.60 6.28 -18.47
CA LEU A 36 25.00 6.16 -18.87
C LEU A 36 25.16 6.02 -20.38
N ARG A 37 24.30 5.23 -21.05
CA ARG A 37 24.31 5.07 -22.51
C ARG A 37 24.04 6.40 -23.22
N ILE A 38 23.05 7.16 -22.75
CA ILE A 38 22.75 8.52 -23.25
C ILE A 38 23.95 9.44 -23.04
N THR A 39 24.55 9.39 -21.85
CA THR A 39 25.73 10.20 -21.48
C THR A 39 26.92 9.92 -22.41
N VAL A 40 27.17 8.65 -22.75
CA VAL A 40 28.20 8.26 -23.73
C VAL A 40 27.90 8.84 -25.12
N SER A 41 26.65 8.79 -25.57
CA SER A 41 26.23 9.38 -26.85
C SER A 41 26.47 10.90 -26.89
N ILE A 42 26.14 11.59 -25.79
CA ILE A 42 26.42 13.02 -25.59
C ILE A 42 27.92 13.29 -25.67
N PHE A 43 28.76 12.54 -24.95
CA PHE A 43 30.22 12.72 -25.01
C PHE A 43 30.79 12.55 -26.41
N ARG A 44 30.23 11.62 -27.20
CA ARG A 44 30.62 11.43 -28.60
C ARG A 44 30.21 12.62 -29.46
N ARG A 45 28.99 13.13 -29.31
CA ARG A 45 28.47 14.29 -30.05
C ARG A 45 29.28 15.56 -29.78
N TYR A 46 29.65 15.81 -28.53
CA TYR A 46 30.43 16.99 -28.13
C TYR A 46 31.95 16.78 -28.18
N LYS A 47 32.44 15.68 -28.75
CA LYS A 47 33.87 15.36 -28.92
C LYS A 47 34.70 15.48 -27.63
N ILE A 48 34.11 15.14 -26.48
CA ILE A 48 34.79 15.21 -25.19
C ILE A 48 35.77 14.04 -25.11
N ASN A 49 37.05 14.22 -25.43
CA ASN A 49 38.03 13.13 -25.50
C ASN A 49 38.75 12.82 -24.17
N SER A 50 38.63 13.69 -23.16
CA SER A 50 39.30 13.46 -21.88
C SER A 50 38.62 12.35 -21.08
N LEU A 51 39.32 11.22 -20.90
CA LEU A 51 38.88 10.10 -20.06
C LEU A 51 38.52 10.57 -18.64
N ARG A 52 39.36 11.43 -18.04
CA ARG A 52 39.16 11.97 -16.70
C ARG A 52 37.86 12.77 -16.57
N LYS A 53 37.50 13.57 -17.59
CA LYS A 53 36.23 14.31 -17.60
C LYS A 53 35.03 13.37 -17.71
N ARG A 54 35.09 12.35 -18.57
CA ARG A 54 34.02 11.36 -18.73
C ARG A 54 33.75 10.62 -17.43
N ILE A 55 34.80 10.13 -16.76
CA ILE A 55 34.69 9.43 -15.47
C ILE A 55 34.08 10.35 -14.41
N LYS A 56 34.56 11.59 -14.28
CA LYS A 56 34.02 12.56 -13.30
C LYS A 56 32.53 12.79 -13.49
N VAL A 57 32.08 13.02 -14.72
CA VAL A 57 30.66 13.25 -15.01
C VAL A 57 29.83 12.00 -14.72
N SER A 58 30.27 10.82 -15.13
CA SER A 58 29.57 9.57 -14.81
C SER A 58 29.44 9.34 -13.30
N ILE A 59 30.50 9.60 -12.52
CA ILE A 59 30.46 9.50 -11.05
C ILE A 59 29.42 10.47 -10.48
N ILE A 60 29.40 11.73 -10.93
CA ILE A 60 28.44 12.73 -10.46
C ILE A 60 27.00 12.30 -10.77
N ILE A 61 26.74 11.81 -11.99
CA ILE A 61 25.41 11.34 -12.38
C ILE A 61 24.99 10.15 -11.52
N THR A 62 25.85 9.15 -11.37
CA THR A 62 25.57 7.98 -10.53
C THR A 62 25.27 8.40 -9.10
N LEU A 63 26.07 9.29 -8.51
CA LEU A 63 25.85 9.80 -7.16
C LEU A 63 24.51 10.53 -7.05
N LEU A 64 24.18 11.43 -7.98
CA LEU A 64 22.92 12.17 -7.95
C LEU A 64 21.71 11.23 -8.02
N VAL A 65 21.73 10.27 -8.94
CA VAL A 65 20.65 9.29 -9.08
C VAL A 65 20.54 8.43 -7.82
N SER A 66 21.65 7.87 -7.33
CA SER A 66 21.65 7.08 -6.10
C SER A 66 21.19 7.88 -4.89
N SER A 67 21.68 9.11 -4.69
CA SER A 67 21.28 9.97 -3.57
C SER A 67 19.80 10.29 -3.60
N PHE A 68 19.23 10.64 -4.77
CA PHE A 68 17.80 10.87 -4.90
C PHE A 68 16.98 9.64 -4.45
N TYR A 69 17.35 8.45 -4.91
CA TYR A 69 16.68 7.22 -4.52
C TYR A 69 16.83 6.91 -3.03
N TYR A 70 18.04 7.03 -2.47
CA TYR A 70 18.27 6.80 -1.04
C TYR A 70 17.50 7.78 -0.15
N ILE A 71 17.41 9.05 -0.53
CA ILE A 71 16.63 10.06 0.21
C ILE A 71 15.14 9.73 0.13
N SER A 72 14.62 9.49 -1.08
CA SER A 72 13.21 9.13 -1.27
C SER A 72 12.85 7.88 -0.48
N TYR A 73 13.72 6.88 -0.50
CA TYR A 73 13.52 5.63 0.21
C TYR A 73 13.61 5.82 1.73
N GLY A 74 14.59 6.61 2.21
CA GLY A 74 14.72 6.96 3.63
C GLY A 74 13.50 7.72 4.16
N TYR A 75 12.90 8.58 3.34
CA TYR A 75 11.66 9.26 3.68
C TYR A 75 10.49 8.29 3.88
N HIS A 76 10.35 7.26 3.04
CA HIS A 76 9.35 6.21 3.23
C HIS A 76 9.56 5.44 4.54
N ILE A 77 10.80 5.06 4.86
CA ILE A 77 11.10 4.41 6.14
C ILE A 77 10.72 5.33 7.31
N TYR A 78 11.07 6.61 7.25
CA TYR A 78 10.76 7.57 8.29
C TYR A 78 9.25 7.66 8.53
N LEU A 79 8.45 7.82 7.47
CA LEU A 79 7.00 7.87 7.59
C LEU A 79 6.44 6.59 8.22
N ASN A 80 6.91 5.44 7.76
CA ASN A 80 6.41 4.14 8.19
C ASN A 80 6.79 3.79 9.64
N ARG A 81 8.06 3.97 10.01
CA ARG A 81 8.62 3.51 11.28
C ARG A 81 8.63 4.55 12.38
N ILE A 82 8.53 5.84 12.05
CA ILE A 82 8.60 6.93 13.02
C ILE A 82 7.28 7.69 13.04
N ALA A 83 6.87 8.29 11.91
CA ALA A 83 5.69 9.15 11.90
C ALA A 83 4.38 8.38 12.17
N ASN A 84 4.22 7.20 11.57
CA ASN A 84 3.01 6.38 11.68
C ASN A 84 3.20 5.15 12.58
N ALA A 85 4.26 5.11 13.38
CA ALA A 85 4.64 3.95 14.18
C ALA A 85 3.51 3.54 15.14
N ASP A 86 2.96 4.51 15.87
CA ASP A 86 1.93 4.27 16.88
C ASP A 86 0.61 3.82 16.24
N ILE A 87 0.23 4.43 15.11
CA ILE A 87 -0.97 4.05 14.35
C ILE A 87 -0.86 2.60 13.87
N ARG A 88 0.27 2.23 13.27
CA ARG A 88 0.51 0.87 12.76
C ARG A 88 0.58 -0.16 13.87
N ALA A 89 1.24 0.16 14.98
CA ALA A 89 1.26 -0.68 16.16
C ALA A 89 -0.14 -0.85 16.76
N GLY A 90 -0.96 0.21 16.76
CA GLY A 90 -2.36 0.19 17.15
C GLY A 90 -3.19 -0.79 16.32
N VAL A 91 -3.04 -0.77 14.99
CA VAL A 91 -3.69 -1.73 14.08
C VAL A 91 -3.24 -3.16 14.36
N LEU A 92 -1.93 -3.39 14.44
CA LEU A 92 -1.38 -4.74 14.65
C LEU A 92 -1.83 -5.37 15.97
N LYS A 93 -2.03 -4.55 17.03
CA LYS A 93 -2.58 -5.03 18.31
C LYS A 93 -4.04 -5.46 18.22
N LYS A 94 -4.82 -4.85 17.31
CA LYS A 94 -6.25 -5.17 17.10
C LYS A 94 -6.46 -6.31 16.10
N LEU A 95 -5.40 -6.71 15.40
CA LEU A 95 -5.44 -7.74 14.36
C LEU A 95 -5.70 -9.11 14.97
N VAL A 96 -6.72 -9.79 14.46
CA VAL A 96 -7.02 -11.19 14.77
C VAL A 96 -6.89 -11.98 13.48
N THR A 97 -5.91 -12.89 13.43
CA THR A 97 -5.69 -13.78 12.30
C THR A 97 -6.56 -15.03 12.42
N SER A 98 -7.10 -15.48 11.28
CA SER A 98 -7.92 -16.70 11.22
C SER A 98 -7.05 -17.96 11.18
N SER A 99 -7.58 -19.07 11.70
CA SER A 99 -6.87 -20.36 11.77
C SER A 99 -6.96 -21.20 10.47
N ILE A 100 -6.20 -22.29 10.50
CA ILE A 100 -5.65 -23.21 9.47
C ILE A 100 -6.44 -23.41 8.14
N SER A 101 -7.76 -23.26 8.10
CA SER A 101 -8.57 -23.56 6.89
C SER A 101 -8.91 -22.34 6.02
N PHE A 102 -8.85 -21.11 6.56
CA PHE A 102 -9.09 -19.88 5.78
C PHE A 102 -8.02 -18.84 6.14
N LYS A 103 -7.25 -18.41 5.15
CA LYS A 103 -6.25 -17.35 5.36
C LYS A 103 -6.96 -16.00 5.43
N GLY A 104 -6.47 -15.10 6.26
CA GLY A 104 -7.10 -13.79 6.42
C GLY A 104 -6.95 -13.19 7.81
N TYR A 105 -7.62 -12.07 8.00
CA TYR A 105 -7.60 -11.31 9.23
C TYR A 105 -8.92 -10.57 9.45
N SER A 106 -9.18 -10.27 10.71
CA SER A 106 -10.25 -9.36 11.12
C SER A 106 -9.70 -8.35 12.12
N ILE A 107 -10.25 -7.15 12.10
CA ILE A 107 -9.85 -6.04 12.95
C ILE A 107 -11.11 -5.32 13.37
N LYS A 108 -11.23 -5.03 14.67
CA LYS A 108 -12.38 -4.35 15.23
C LYS A 108 -11.97 -3.02 15.81
N ASN A 109 -12.91 -2.07 15.81
CA ASN A 109 -12.75 -0.77 16.45
C ASN A 109 -11.53 0.02 15.93
N LEU A 110 -11.39 0.09 14.60
CA LEU A 110 -10.43 0.95 13.93
C LEU A 110 -10.90 2.41 13.96
N THR A 111 -9.96 3.34 14.14
CA THR A 111 -10.17 4.75 13.86
C THR A 111 -10.10 5.02 12.35
N ALA A 112 -10.61 6.17 11.90
CA ALA A 112 -10.52 6.56 10.50
C ALA A 112 -9.06 6.63 10.00
N GLU A 113 -8.13 7.10 10.84
CA GLU A 113 -6.71 7.20 10.51
C GLU A 113 -6.04 5.82 10.39
N GLU A 114 -6.33 4.93 11.33
CA GLU A 114 -5.84 3.55 11.30
C GLU A 114 -6.34 2.81 10.04
N TYR A 115 -7.62 2.96 9.72
CA TYR A 115 -8.19 2.39 8.50
C TYR A 115 -7.56 2.97 7.24
N LEU A 116 -7.33 4.28 7.21
CA LEU A 116 -6.71 4.96 6.06
C LEU A 116 -5.30 4.42 5.78
N GLU A 117 -4.51 4.14 6.82
CA GLU A 117 -3.18 3.51 6.64
C GLU A 117 -3.28 2.11 6.00
N ILE A 118 -4.31 1.33 6.33
CA ILE A 118 -4.57 0.03 5.70
C ILE A 118 -4.98 0.24 4.23
N ALA A 119 -6.00 1.08 3.99
CA ALA A 119 -6.57 1.31 2.67
C ALA A 119 -5.58 1.95 1.68
N ARG A 120 -4.51 2.60 2.15
CA ARG A 120 -3.40 3.08 1.30
C ARG A 120 -2.57 1.95 0.69
N LYS A 121 -2.60 0.76 1.30
CA LYS A 121 -1.80 -0.42 0.91
C LYS A 121 -2.65 -1.53 0.29
N THR A 122 -3.97 -1.39 0.32
CA THR A 122 -4.92 -2.37 -0.20
C THR A 122 -5.88 -1.72 -1.19
N TRP A 123 -6.74 -2.52 -1.82
CA TRP A 123 -7.79 -2.02 -2.73
C TRP A 123 -9.06 -1.57 -2.00
N PHE A 124 -9.09 -1.65 -0.66
CA PHE A 124 -10.28 -1.43 0.14
C PHE A 124 -10.92 -0.05 -0.10
N PRO A 125 -12.25 0.06 0.00
CA PRO A 125 -12.96 1.29 -0.32
C PRO A 125 -12.53 2.44 0.59
N LYS A 126 -12.45 3.66 0.05
CA LYS A 126 -12.16 4.84 0.86
C LYS A 126 -13.38 5.20 1.71
N LEU A 127 -13.13 5.57 2.96
CA LEU A 127 -14.17 5.97 3.90
C LEU A 127 -14.21 7.49 4.09
N PRO A 128 -15.37 8.05 4.49
CA PRO A 128 -15.46 9.41 5.00
C PRO A 128 -14.51 9.63 6.19
N HIS A 129 -13.98 10.85 6.33
CA HIS A 129 -13.06 11.18 7.42
C HIS A 129 -13.68 11.10 8.82
N ASP A 130 -14.99 11.23 8.93
CA ASP A 130 -15.78 11.14 10.17
C ASP A 130 -16.31 9.73 10.45
N ALA A 131 -15.79 8.71 9.76
CA ALA A 131 -16.14 7.32 10.02
C ALA A 131 -15.60 6.86 11.39
N GLU A 132 -16.47 6.27 12.20
CA GLU A 132 -16.17 5.78 13.54
C GLU A 132 -16.49 4.28 13.66
N ASN A 133 -15.87 3.63 14.66
CA ASN A 133 -16.09 2.22 15.00
C ASN A 133 -15.97 1.29 13.79
N ILE A 134 -14.87 1.43 13.04
CA ILE A 134 -14.66 0.71 11.78
C ILE A 134 -14.26 -0.74 12.10
N ASN A 135 -15.01 -1.68 11.56
CA ASN A 135 -14.77 -3.12 11.67
C ASN A 135 -14.47 -3.69 10.29
N LEU A 136 -13.39 -4.45 10.18
CA LEU A 136 -12.83 -4.96 8.94
C LEU A 136 -12.66 -6.47 9.04
N ALA A 137 -13.03 -7.20 8.00
CA ALA A 137 -12.72 -8.62 7.87
C ALA A 137 -12.35 -8.95 6.43
N TYR A 138 -11.25 -9.66 6.24
CA TYR A 138 -10.79 -10.12 4.94
C TYR A 138 -10.34 -11.57 5.04
N TYR A 139 -10.95 -12.43 4.24
CA TYR A 139 -10.68 -13.85 4.17
C TYR A 139 -10.46 -14.28 2.73
N TYR A 140 -9.55 -15.20 2.50
CA TYR A 140 -9.25 -15.74 1.18
C TYR A 140 -8.83 -17.21 1.29
N ASP A 141 -9.10 -17.96 0.22
CA ASP A 141 -8.84 -19.40 0.16
C ASP A 141 -7.34 -19.72 0.20
N GLY A 142 -6.53 -18.85 -0.42
CA GLY A 142 -5.08 -18.96 -0.39
C GLY A 142 -4.48 -19.92 -1.41
N PHE A 143 -5.34 -20.58 -2.20
CA PHE A 143 -4.99 -21.24 -3.45
C PHE A 143 -5.71 -20.57 -4.63
N LEU A 144 -7.03 -20.44 -4.56
CA LEU A 144 -7.83 -19.69 -5.53
C LEU A 144 -7.82 -18.17 -5.22
N PRO A 145 -8.08 -17.31 -6.23
CA PRO A 145 -8.22 -15.87 -6.02
C PRO A 145 -9.48 -15.50 -5.23
N ASP A 146 -10.29 -16.47 -4.83
CA ASP A 146 -11.52 -16.33 -4.06
C ASP A 146 -11.27 -15.61 -2.75
N TYR A 147 -12.11 -14.62 -2.48
CA TYR A 147 -12.03 -13.85 -1.26
C TYR A 147 -13.40 -13.38 -0.81
N THR A 148 -13.46 -13.05 0.47
CA THR A 148 -14.59 -12.40 1.10
C THR A 148 -14.08 -11.23 1.94
N PHE A 149 -14.65 -10.07 1.68
CA PHE A 149 -14.34 -8.84 2.36
C PHE A 149 -15.60 -8.27 3.01
N PHE A 150 -15.46 -7.84 4.26
CA PHE A 150 -16.50 -7.17 5.04
C PHE A 150 -15.94 -5.90 5.66
N LEU A 151 -16.75 -4.85 5.60
CA LEU A 151 -16.44 -3.57 6.21
C LEU A 151 -17.73 -2.98 6.81
N GLU A 152 -17.68 -2.68 8.09
CA GLU A 152 -18.77 -2.07 8.83
C GLU A 152 -18.24 -0.80 9.50
N TYR A 153 -18.99 0.30 9.42
CA TYR A 153 -18.60 1.55 10.06
C TYR A 153 -19.81 2.45 10.32
N TYR A 154 -19.61 3.45 11.17
CA TYR A 154 -20.63 4.45 11.49
C TYR A 154 -20.22 5.82 10.97
N VAL A 155 -21.19 6.59 10.48
CA VAL A 155 -21.01 7.97 10.03
C VAL A 155 -22.02 8.87 10.74
N PRO A 156 -21.61 10.02 11.32
CA PRO A 156 -22.50 10.89 12.09
C PRO A 156 -23.44 11.73 11.23
N ARG A 157 -23.10 11.98 9.95
CA ARG A 157 -23.93 12.73 9.00
C ARG A 157 -24.44 11.83 7.91
N ASN A 158 -25.58 12.19 7.30
CA ASN A 158 -26.12 11.44 6.17
C ASN A 158 -25.05 11.38 5.08
N PRO A 159 -24.46 10.19 4.83
CA PRO A 159 -23.43 10.08 3.84
C PRO A 159 -24.08 10.32 2.47
N LYS A 160 -23.43 11.06 1.58
CA LYS A 160 -23.73 10.96 0.13
C LYS A 160 -23.18 9.63 -0.40
N LEU A 161 -23.54 8.51 0.23
CA LEU A 161 -23.13 7.18 -0.17
C LEU A 161 -24.28 6.54 -0.94
N GLU A 162 -23.94 5.95 -2.07
CA GLU A 162 -24.88 5.21 -2.90
C GLU A 162 -25.08 3.82 -2.31
N ILE A 163 -26.31 3.32 -2.35
CA ILE A 163 -26.58 1.91 -2.07
C ILE A 163 -26.06 1.13 -3.28
N ILE A 164 -25.14 0.21 -3.04
CA ILE A 164 -24.57 -0.63 -4.09
C ILE A 164 -25.18 -2.02 -3.95
N ASN A 165 -25.70 -2.55 -5.05
CA ASN A 165 -26.13 -3.95 -5.13
C ASN A 165 -25.77 -4.49 -6.50
N TYR A 166 -24.53 -4.95 -6.62
CA TYR A 166 -23.99 -5.57 -7.82
C TYR A 166 -23.80 -7.06 -7.55
N LYS A 167 -24.29 -7.89 -8.46
CA LYS A 167 -24.06 -9.32 -8.44
C LYS A 167 -23.93 -9.83 -9.86
N ASP A 168 -22.87 -10.58 -10.08
CA ASP A 168 -22.54 -11.32 -11.29
C ASP A 168 -22.36 -12.80 -10.92
N GLU A 169 -22.04 -13.65 -11.90
CA GLU A 169 -21.90 -15.10 -11.72
C GLU A 169 -20.79 -15.48 -10.73
N THR A 170 -19.70 -14.70 -10.67
CA THR A 170 -18.49 -14.96 -9.85
C THR A 170 -18.19 -13.87 -8.83
N PHE A 171 -18.87 -12.73 -8.91
CA PHE A 171 -18.57 -11.57 -8.08
C PHE A 171 -19.84 -10.92 -7.51
N SER A 172 -19.78 -10.50 -6.25
CA SER A 172 -20.81 -9.66 -5.66
C SER A 172 -20.22 -8.54 -4.84
N LYS A 173 -20.91 -7.40 -4.88
CA LYS A 173 -20.60 -6.21 -4.12
C LYS A 173 -21.88 -5.57 -3.63
N THR A 174 -21.99 -5.44 -2.31
CA THR A 174 -23.18 -4.86 -1.68
C THR A 174 -22.78 -3.81 -0.66
N GLN A 175 -23.50 -2.69 -0.65
CA GLN A 175 -23.39 -1.64 0.34
C GLN A 175 -24.78 -1.24 0.81
N THR A 176 -25.06 -1.41 2.11
CA THR A 176 -26.31 -1.01 2.73
C THR A 176 -26.06 0.08 3.76
N ILE A 177 -27.07 0.94 3.94
CA ILE A 177 -27.03 2.05 4.89
C ILE A 177 -28.26 1.95 5.76
N GLU A 178 -28.05 1.87 7.06
CA GLU A 178 -29.11 1.77 8.07
C GLU A 178 -28.97 2.93 9.04
N ARG A 179 -30.10 3.56 9.40
CA ARG A 179 -30.09 4.61 10.41
C ARG A 179 -30.15 3.99 11.80
N VAL A 180 -29.15 4.27 12.63
CA VAL A 180 -29.06 3.79 14.02
C VAL A 180 -29.00 5.01 14.94
N GLY A 181 -30.16 5.41 15.46
CA GLY A 181 -30.32 6.63 16.25
C GLY A 181 -29.98 7.90 15.46
N THR A 182 -28.95 8.62 15.91
CA THR A 182 -28.43 9.84 15.27
C THR A 182 -27.34 9.58 14.22
N ARG A 183 -26.89 8.33 14.08
CA ARG A 183 -25.80 7.93 13.17
C ARG A 183 -26.32 7.02 12.06
N PHE A 184 -25.52 6.87 11.01
CA PHE A 184 -25.75 5.92 9.93
C PHE A 184 -24.73 4.79 10.03
N LYS A 185 -25.20 3.56 10.10
CA LYS A 185 -24.40 2.36 10.00
C LYS A 185 -24.30 1.98 8.53
N VAL A 186 -23.09 1.78 8.03
CA VAL A 186 -22.83 1.31 6.67
C VAL A 186 -22.24 -0.08 6.75
N ASN A 187 -22.86 -1.02 6.02
CA ASN A 187 -22.32 -2.36 5.83
C ASN A 187 -21.91 -2.51 4.38
N TYR A 188 -20.67 -2.89 4.16
CA TYR A 188 -20.10 -3.14 2.86
C TYR A 188 -19.57 -4.57 2.81
N SER A 189 -19.85 -5.28 1.74
CA SER A 189 -19.25 -6.58 1.50
C SER A 189 -18.94 -6.82 0.03
N GLU A 190 -17.82 -7.50 -0.19
CA GLU A 190 -17.44 -8.02 -1.49
C GLU A 190 -17.11 -9.51 -1.37
N ARG A 191 -17.50 -10.28 -2.40
CA ARG A 191 -17.20 -11.70 -2.49
C ARG A 191 -16.85 -12.05 -3.92
N LEU A 192 -15.77 -12.80 -4.09
CA LEU A 192 -15.33 -13.41 -5.34
C LEU A 192 -15.27 -14.93 -5.12
N TRP A 193 -15.87 -15.69 -6.03
CA TRP A 193 -15.93 -17.16 -6.05
C TRP A 193 -15.86 -17.71 -7.48
#